data_AF-A0A1M2VXP7-F1
#
_entry.id   AF-A0A1M2VXP7-F1
#
_cell.length_a   1.000
_cell.length_b   1.000
_cell.length_c   1.000
_cell.angle_alpha   90.00
_cell.angle_beta   90.00
_cell.angle_gamma   90.00
#
_symmetry.space_group_name_H-M   'P 1'
#
loop_
_entity.id
_entity.type
_entity.pdbx_description
1 polymer ?
#
loop_
_entity_poly.entity_id
_entity_poly.type
_entity_poly.pdbx_seq_one_letter_code
_entity_poly.pdbx_strand_id
1 'polypeptide(L)'
;MVLRLFTLLHGSNDAPAARDATRSMLRLPHINFVSDVGRKQLLHHIRFSIDYLRRAGLLNAQGQPTNLFGVAAHLYSTEPSNLALVTLLRHGVVHQICSDASADAAKRNLLILLSHIFGRRYLPKAYASSTNLKAITEKSPSVVVLPPLPSHARNVLLQHEEHIKRVFTGYALAYVSQHEDTLREDTKLPFSGKPVCGAEKTGLSAFHNGLQRTAVSAVARSPFVATSGHGDSFGSVSELASTSRRGLHFNEYAIPSVRRFTAVPGADNDEFALNAYLLDFYTHGQTAALKAANGIRDAEMWYVLQEFTLTLQTIRAGLVQLLQIADRAESSCSDGASDTDSGYGTIDPAEADSDADSPDTGAESFKRPMGVTDQDWKVLEVLNAVTTEFETKFRAIWA
;
A
#
# COMPACT_ATOMS: atom_id res chain seq x y z
N MET A 1 6.93 4.73 7.10
CA MET A 1 7.67 5.49 8.15
C MET A 1 6.78 5.97 9.30
N VAL A 2 5.75 6.80 9.04
CA VAL A 2 4.90 7.38 10.10
C VAL A 2 4.29 6.32 11.03
N LEU A 3 3.80 5.22 10.46
CA LEU A 3 3.28 4.07 11.21
C LEU A 3 4.27 3.56 12.29
N ARG A 4 5.57 3.51 11.97
CA ARG A 4 6.63 3.02 12.86
C ARG A 4 6.99 3.99 13.98
N LEU A 5 6.86 5.29 13.73
CA LEU A 5 7.01 6.29 14.78
C LEU A 5 5.95 6.10 15.86
N PHE A 6 4.72 5.78 15.46
CA PHE A 6 3.66 5.44 16.41
C PHE A 6 3.92 4.09 17.12
N THR A 7 4.57 3.12 16.46
CA THR A 7 5.06 1.91 17.17
C THR A 7 6.04 2.29 18.29
N LEU A 8 7.03 3.12 17.98
CA LEU A 8 8.06 3.50 18.95
C LEU A 8 7.47 4.28 20.12
N LEU A 9 6.59 5.24 19.84
CA LEU A 9 5.94 6.05 20.88
C LEU A 9 5.05 5.19 21.78
N HIS A 10 4.20 4.36 21.18
CA HIS A 10 3.28 3.53 21.95
C HIS A 10 4.00 2.40 22.70
N GLY A 11 4.91 1.68 22.02
CA GLY A 11 5.65 0.57 22.61
C GLY A 11 6.61 0.97 23.73
N SER A 12 7.02 2.25 23.79
CA SER A 12 7.81 2.80 24.89
C SER A 12 6.97 3.49 25.97
N ASN A 13 5.64 3.41 25.89
CA ASN A 13 4.70 4.11 26.77
C ASN A 13 5.00 5.62 26.86
N ASP A 14 5.23 6.24 25.69
CA ASP A 14 5.55 7.66 25.55
C ASP A 14 6.79 8.12 26.36
N ALA A 15 7.77 7.23 26.51
CA ALA A 15 9.02 7.54 27.18
C ALA A 15 9.66 8.84 26.65
N PRO A 16 10.24 9.70 27.51
CA PRO A 16 10.87 10.95 27.08
C PRO A 16 11.89 10.76 25.95
N ALA A 17 12.69 9.70 26.02
CA ALA A 17 13.68 9.37 25.00
C ALA A 17 13.04 9.12 23.61
N ALA A 18 11.94 8.37 23.54
CA ALA A 18 11.24 8.10 22.28
C ALA A 18 10.57 9.36 21.71
N ARG A 19 10.00 10.20 22.58
CA ARG A 19 9.42 11.50 22.19
C ARG A 19 10.49 12.45 21.65
N ASP A 20 11.64 12.51 22.31
CA ASP A 20 12.74 13.37 21.90
C ASP A 20 13.43 12.85 20.64
N ALA A 21 13.56 11.53 20.47
CA ALA A 21 14.04 10.92 19.24
C ALA A 21 13.10 11.23 18.06
N THR A 22 11.79 11.06 18.25
CA THR A 22 10.78 11.37 17.23
C THR A 22 10.82 12.86 16.87
N ARG A 23 10.84 13.75 17.87
CA ARG A 23 10.92 15.19 17.65
C ARG A 23 12.22 15.59 16.94
N SER A 24 13.34 14.95 17.30
CA SER A 24 14.64 15.20 16.69
C SER A 24 14.66 14.73 15.24
N MET A 25 14.09 13.55 14.94
CA MET A 25 13.94 13.04 13.58
C MET A 25 13.14 14.01 12.70
N LEU A 26 12.03 14.56 13.19
CA LEU A 26 11.23 15.57 12.46
C LEU A 26 11.93 16.93 12.30
N ARG A 27 13.04 17.14 13.02
CA ARG A 27 13.88 18.34 12.92
C ARG A 27 15.12 18.13 12.05
N LEU A 28 15.47 16.90 11.70
CA LEU A 28 16.71 16.61 10.97
C LEU A 28 16.74 17.33 9.60
N PRO A 29 17.85 17.98 9.23
CA PRO A 29 18.02 18.68 7.94
C PRO A 29 17.96 17.76 6.70
N HIS A 30 18.08 16.45 6.88
CA HIS A 30 17.92 15.48 5.80
C HIS A 30 16.46 15.09 5.55
N ILE A 31 15.58 15.42 6.50
CA ILE A 31 14.13 15.17 6.44
C ILE A 31 13.38 16.49 6.24
N ASN A 32 13.87 17.59 6.83
CA ASN A 32 13.50 18.95 6.50
C ASN A 32 14.40 19.46 5.38
N PHE A 33 13.84 19.74 4.21
CA PHE A 33 14.55 20.60 3.25
C PHE A 33 15.01 21.86 3.98
N VAL A 34 16.22 22.36 3.68
CA VAL A 34 16.94 23.46 4.37
C VAL A 34 16.12 24.77 4.55
N SER A 35 14.91 24.86 3.98
CA SER A 35 13.98 25.98 4.09
C SER A 35 12.80 25.70 5.05
N ASP A 36 12.29 26.74 5.71
CA ASP A 36 11.06 26.69 6.53
C ASP A 36 9.83 26.16 5.76
N VAL A 37 9.82 26.35 4.43
CA VAL A 37 8.79 25.83 3.52
C VAL A 37 8.80 24.30 3.53
N GLY A 38 9.98 23.68 3.50
CA GLY A 38 10.14 22.22 3.56
C GLY A 38 9.66 21.63 4.89
N ARG A 39 9.91 22.34 6.00
CA ARG A 39 9.44 21.92 7.33
C ARG A 39 7.93 21.95 7.44
N LYS A 40 7.29 23.02 6.97
CA LYS A 40 5.83 23.08 6.92
C LYS A 40 5.30 21.94 6.06
N GLN A 41 5.84 21.73 4.87
CA GLN A 41 5.43 20.67 3.97
C GLN A 41 5.56 19.26 4.58
N LEU A 42 6.64 18.98 5.31
CA LEU A 42 6.82 17.71 6.02
C LEU A 42 5.76 17.48 7.10
N LEU A 43 5.51 18.47 7.95
CA LEU A 43 4.48 18.38 9.00
C LEU A 43 3.09 18.19 8.41
N HIS A 44 2.84 18.82 7.26
CA HIS A 44 1.63 18.67 6.48
C HIS A 44 1.51 17.23 5.99
N HIS A 45 2.53 16.70 5.30
CA HIS A 45 2.57 15.31 4.86
C HIS A 45 2.33 14.31 6.01
N ILE A 46 2.99 14.49 7.16
CA ILE A 46 2.81 13.64 8.34
C ILE A 46 1.36 13.69 8.82
N ARG A 47 0.72 14.86 8.80
CA ARG A 47 -0.69 14.99 9.16
C ARG A 47 -1.60 14.19 8.21
N PHE A 48 -1.34 14.13 6.89
CA PHE A 48 -2.14 13.25 5.99
C PHE A 48 -1.89 11.82 6.29
N SER A 49 -0.63 11.45 6.48
CA SER A 49 -0.28 10.08 6.79
C SER A 49 -0.99 9.63 8.08
N ILE A 50 -1.07 10.46 9.11
CA ILE A 50 -1.84 10.15 10.33
C ILE A 50 -3.34 10.03 10.05
N ASP A 51 -3.94 11.00 9.36
CA ASP A 51 -5.39 10.97 9.07
C ASP A 51 -5.77 9.76 8.19
N TYR A 52 -4.96 9.48 7.17
CA TYR A 52 -5.08 8.28 6.35
C TYR A 52 -4.95 7.02 7.18
N LEU A 53 -3.91 6.88 8.02
CA LEU A 53 -3.71 5.69 8.84
C LEU A 53 -4.86 5.47 9.85
N ARG A 54 -5.44 6.55 10.37
CA ARG A 54 -6.65 6.49 11.22
C ARG A 54 -7.87 5.99 10.45
N ARG A 55 -8.11 6.50 9.24
CA ARG A 55 -9.24 6.07 8.39
C ARG A 55 -9.04 4.64 7.86
N ALA A 56 -7.81 4.31 7.49
CA ALA A 56 -7.36 2.96 7.17
C ALA A 56 -7.37 2.02 8.38
N GLY A 57 -7.75 2.52 9.57
CA GLY A 57 -8.01 1.74 10.78
C GLY A 57 -6.77 1.02 11.29
N LEU A 58 -5.60 1.57 10.99
CA LEU A 58 -4.30 1.16 11.51
C LEU A 58 -3.93 1.93 12.78
N LEU A 59 -4.56 3.09 12.99
CA LEU A 59 -4.45 3.90 14.19
C LEU A 59 -5.85 4.23 14.73
N ASN A 60 -6.03 4.23 16.04
CA ASN A 60 -7.28 4.67 16.67
C ASN A 60 -7.33 6.22 16.82
N ALA A 61 -8.37 6.73 17.49
CA ALA A 61 -8.54 8.18 17.67
C ALA A 61 -7.42 8.84 18.50
N GLN A 62 -6.81 8.06 19.39
CA GLN A 62 -5.71 8.45 20.26
C GLN A 62 -4.34 8.26 19.58
N GLY A 63 -4.31 7.74 18.34
CA GLY A 63 -3.08 7.46 17.62
C GLY A 63 -2.41 6.14 18.04
N GLN A 64 -3.09 5.28 18.79
CA GLN A 64 -2.56 3.97 19.15
C GLN A 64 -2.73 2.98 17.98
N PRO A 65 -1.73 2.11 17.75
CA PRO A 65 -1.84 0.97 16.84
C PRO A 65 -3.08 0.12 17.08
N THR A 66 -3.70 -0.38 16.01
CA THR A 66 -4.84 -1.32 16.06
C THR A 66 -4.42 -2.73 15.63
N ASN A 67 -5.31 -3.71 15.72
CA ASN A 67 -5.04 -5.13 15.42
C ASN A 67 -4.16 -5.35 14.15
N LEU A 68 -4.60 -4.91 12.97
CA LEU A 68 -3.89 -5.16 11.70
C LEU A 68 -2.58 -4.37 11.52
N PHE A 69 -2.22 -3.55 12.49
CA PHE A 69 -0.99 -2.77 12.48
C PHE A 69 0.27 -3.61 12.36
N GLY A 70 0.35 -4.72 13.10
CA GLY A 70 1.56 -5.57 13.12
C GLY A 70 1.93 -6.04 11.72
N VAL A 71 0.95 -6.63 11.01
CA VAL A 71 1.09 -7.08 9.62
C VAL A 71 1.59 -5.94 8.71
N ALA A 72 0.99 -4.75 8.83
CA ALA A 72 1.36 -3.59 8.02
C ALA A 72 2.78 -3.08 8.29
N ALA A 73 3.21 -3.11 9.57
CA ALA A 73 4.49 -2.59 10.02
C ALA A 73 5.67 -3.50 9.65
N HIS A 74 5.46 -4.82 9.66
CA HIS A 74 6.48 -5.80 9.24
C HIS A 74 6.65 -5.82 7.72
N LEU A 75 5.59 -5.58 6.94
CA LEU A 75 5.64 -5.51 5.48
C LEU A 75 5.98 -4.12 4.91
N TYR A 76 6.55 -3.21 5.71
CA TYR A 76 6.79 -1.82 5.32
C TYR A 76 7.64 -1.63 4.04
N SER A 77 8.56 -2.56 3.76
CA SER A 77 9.45 -2.50 2.59
C SER A 77 8.66 -2.62 1.28
N THR A 78 7.45 -3.18 1.37
CA THR A 78 6.56 -3.41 0.23
C THR A 78 5.53 -2.29 0.04
N GLU A 79 5.63 -1.16 0.75
CA GLU A 79 4.63 -0.08 0.66
C GLU A 79 4.38 0.35 -0.80
N PRO A 80 3.11 0.47 -1.25
CA PRO A 80 1.82 0.43 -0.55
C PRO A 80 1.14 -0.96 -0.54
N SER A 81 1.83 -2.04 -0.90
CA SER A 81 1.29 -3.40 -0.92
C SER A 81 0.79 -3.86 0.45
N ASN A 82 1.53 -3.53 1.51
CA ASN A 82 1.10 -3.75 2.90
C ASN A 82 -0.25 -3.08 3.22
N LEU A 83 -0.46 -1.84 2.76
CA LEU A 83 -1.71 -1.09 2.98
C LEU A 83 -2.87 -1.64 2.14
N ALA A 84 -2.60 -2.09 0.92
CA ALA A 84 -3.57 -2.79 0.09
C ALA A 84 -4.03 -4.10 0.75
N LEU A 85 -3.08 -4.90 1.28
CA LEU A 85 -3.40 -6.13 2.01
C LEU A 85 -4.28 -5.86 3.23
N VAL A 86 -3.94 -4.87 4.06
CA VAL A 86 -4.77 -4.46 5.21
C VAL A 86 -6.17 -4.09 4.76
N THR A 87 -6.29 -3.32 3.69
CA THR A 87 -7.59 -2.90 3.16
C THR A 87 -8.45 -4.11 2.75
N LEU A 88 -7.83 -5.09 2.07
CA LEU A 88 -8.51 -6.31 1.63
C LEU A 88 -8.92 -7.22 2.80
N LEU A 89 -8.07 -7.33 3.83
CA LEU A 89 -8.38 -8.05 5.08
C LEU A 89 -9.56 -7.39 5.80
N ARG A 90 -9.56 -6.06 5.94
CA ARG A 90 -10.63 -5.32 6.63
C ARG A 90 -11.99 -5.42 5.93
N HIS A 91 -12.01 -5.53 4.61
CA HIS A 91 -13.25 -5.69 3.84
C HIS A 91 -13.64 -7.17 3.66
N GLY A 92 -12.93 -8.11 4.29
CA GLY A 92 -13.27 -9.53 4.25
C GLY A 92 -13.01 -10.22 2.91
N VAL A 93 -12.25 -9.61 2.01
CA VAL A 93 -11.96 -10.18 0.67
C VAL A 93 -11.17 -11.48 0.81
N VAL A 94 -10.19 -11.49 1.72
CA VAL A 94 -9.39 -12.69 2.00
C VAL A 94 -10.27 -13.78 2.61
N HIS A 95 -11.15 -13.45 3.56
CA HIS A 95 -12.12 -14.38 4.13
C HIS A 95 -13.02 -15.01 3.09
N GLN A 96 -13.53 -14.23 2.13
CA GLN A 96 -14.36 -14.74 1.04
C GLN A 96 -13.59 -15.71 0.14
N ILE A 97 -12.34 -15.37 -0.22
CA ILE A 97 -11.48 -16.24 -1.04
C ILE A 97 -11.16 -17.55 -0.31
N CYS A 98 -10.82 -17.48 0.98
CA CYS A 98 -10.53 -18.65 1.79
C CYS A 98 -11.79 -19.48 2.09
N SER A 99 -12.99 -18.87 2.00
CA SER A 99 -14.27 -19.55 2.20
C SER A 99 -14.73 -20.37 1.00
N ASP A 100 -13.99 -20.40 -0.10
CA ASP A 100 -14.31 -21.19 -1.30
C ASP A 100 -14.52 -22.68 -0.96
N ALA A 101 -15.34 -23.35 -1.78
CA ALA A 101 -15.76 -24.74 -1.57
C ALA A 101 -14.62 -25.73 -1.81
N SER A 102 -13.69 -25.40 -2.70
CA SER A 102 -12.49 -26.20 -2.95
C SER A 102 -11.27 -25.57 -2.28
N ALA A 103 -10.56 -26.37 -1.47
CA ALA A 103 -9.32 -25.93 -0.83
C ALA A 103 -8.25 -25.53 -1.87
N ASP A 104 -8.16 -26.24 -2.99
CA ASP A 104 -7.21 -25.90 -4.05
C ASP A 104 -7.60 -24.61 -4.78
N ALA A 105 -8.90 -24.37 -4.97
CA ALA A 105 -9.38 -23.10 -5.53
C ALA A 105 -9.06 -21.93 -4.58
N ALA A 106 -9.28 -22.12 -3.27
CA ALA A 106 -8.95 -21.13 -2.25
C ALA A 106 -7.44 -20.79 -2.25
N LYS A 107 -6.57 -21.81 -2.22
CA LYS A 107 -5.10 -21.63 -2.30
C LYS A 107 -4.69 -20.88 -3.56
N ARG A 108 -5.20 -21.30 -4.72
CA ARG A 108 -4.90 -20.69 -6.02
C ARG A 108 -5.38 -19.24 -6.10
N ASN A 109 -6.61 -18.95 -5.67
CA ASN A 109 -7.19 -17.61 -5.71
C ASN A 109 -6.49 -16.67 -4.72
N LEU A 110 -6.11 -17.16 -3.54
CA LEU A 110 -5.29 -16.42 -2.58
C LEU A 110 -3.93 -16.08 -3.20
N LEU A 111 -3.28 -17.04 -3.86
CA LEU A 111 -1.99 -16.82 -4.49
C LEU A 111 -2.07 -15.81 -5.64
N ILE A 112 -3.15 -15.84 -6.45
CA ILE A 112 -3.40 -14.81 -7.47
C ILE A 112 -3.52 -13.44 -6.81
N LEU A 113 -4.32 -13.31 -5.74
CA LEU A 113 -4.47 -12.05 -5.01
C LEU A 113 -3.11 -11.54 -4.51
N LEU A 114 -2.30 -12.41 -3.88
CA LEU A 114 -1.00 -12.03 -3.35
C LEU A 114 0.01 -11.70 -4.45
N SER A 115 -0.03 -12.39 -5.60
CA SER A 115 0.84 -12.09 -6.76
C SER A 115 0.49 -10.76 -7.46
N HIS A 116 -0.75 -10.28 -7.30
CA HIS A 116 -1.13 -8.94 -7.75
C HIS A 116 -0.61 -7.83 -6.84
N ILE A 117 -0.39 -8.13 -5.56
CA ILE A 117 -0.03 -7.14 -4.54
C ILE A 117 1.48 -7.15 -4.30
N PHE A 118 2.10 -8.33 -4.25
CA PHE A 118 3.51 -8.56 -3.93
C PHE A 118 4.25 -9.19 -5.11
N GLY A 119 5.59 -9.03 -5.15
CA GLY A 119 6.44 -9.67 -6.15
C GLY A 119 6.11 -9.31 -7.61
N ARG A 120 5.48 -8.16 -7.85
CA ARG A 120 4.95 -7.81 -9.17
C ARG A 120 6.06 -7.65 -10.20
N ARG A 121 5.92 -8.32 -11.34
CA ARG A 121 6.79 -8.14 -12.51
C ARG A 121 5.96 -7.96 -13.76
N TYR A 122 6.31 -6.96 -14.56
CA TYR A 122 5.63 -6.68 -15.82
C TYR A 122 6.26 -7.45 -16.97
N LEU A 123 5.42 -7.93 -17.89
CA LEU A 123 5.83 -8.51 -19.15
C LEU A 123 5.97 -7.41 -20.20
N PRO A 124 7.08 -7.34 -20.95
CA PRO A 124 7.21 -6.43 -22.08
C PRO A 124 6.06 -6.62 -23.09
N LYS A 125 5.55 -5.53 -23.69
CA LYS A 125 4.45 -5.57 -24.69
C LYS A 125 4.70 -6.56 -25.83
N ALA A 126 5.94 -6.64 -26.31
CA ALA A 126 6.34 -7.60 -27.34
C ALA A 126 6.17 -9.06 -26.86
N TYR A 127 6.54 -9.34 -25.61
CA TYR A 127 6.45 -10.67 -25.01
C TYR A 127 5.00 -11.08 -24.73
N ALA A 128 4.19 -10.13 -24.24
CA ALA A 128 2.76 -10.31 -23.97
C ALA A 128 1.87 -10.28 -25.24
N SER A 129 2.46 -10.29 -26.44
CA SER A 129 1.68 -10.36 -27.68
C SER A 129 1.00 -11.72 -27.83
N SER A 130 -0.19 -11.73 -28.43
CA SER A 130 -1.00 -12.96 -28.58
C SER A 130 -0.25 -14.07 -29.34
N THR A 131 0.58 -13.71 -30.32
CA THR A 131 1.41 -14.67 -31.08
C THR A 131 2.48 -15.32 -30.20
N ASN A 132 3.21 -14.53 -29.41
CA ASN A 132 4.28 -15.05 -28.55
C ASN A 132 3.71 -15.87 -27.39
N LEU A 133 2.62 -15.41 -26.78
CA LEU A 133 1.95 -16.16 -25.71
C LEU A 133 1.45 -17.52 -26.22
N LYS A 134 0.82 -17.58 -27.41
CA LYS A 134 0.42 -18.85 -28.02
C LYS A 134 1.61 -19.79 -28.24
N ALA A 135 2.71 -19.27 -28.80
CA ALA A 135 3.91 -20.08 -29.05
C ALA A 135 4.55 -20.62 -27.77
N ILE A 136 4.41 -19.93 -26.63
CA ILE A 136 4.89 -20.40 -25.33
C ILE A 136 3.93 -21.44 -24.75
N THR A 137 2.63 -21.15 -24.72
CA THR A 137 1.60 -22.06 -24.19
C THR A 137 1.46 -23.36 -24.98
N GLU A 138 1.79 -23.36 -26.28
CA GLU A 138 1.87 -24.60 -27.08
C GLU A 138 3.06 -25.49 -26.68
N LYS A 139 4.14 -24.89 -26.15
CA LYS A 139 5.38 -25.59 -25.81
C LYS A 139 5.48 -25.98 -24.34
N SER A 140 4.74 -25.32 -23.45
CA SER A 140 4.72 -25.64 -22.03
C SER A 140 3.34 -25.44 -21.40
N PRO A 141 3.03 -26.18 -20.32
CA PRO A 141 1.80 -25.97 -19.55
C PRO A 141 1.83 -24.69 -18.68
N SER A 142 2.88 -23.85 -18.81
CA SER A 142 3.11 -22.72 -17.92
C SER A 142 2.08 -21.62 -18.05
N VAL A 143 1.72 -21.04 -16.91
CA VAL A 143 0.89 -19.84 -16.84
C VAL A 143 1.81 -18.61 -16.84
N VAL A 144 1.93 -17.95 -18.00
CA VAL A 144 2.85 -16.80 -18.15
C VAL A 144 2.21 -15.48 -17.74
N VAL A 145 0.95 -15.26 -18.13
CA VAL A 145 0.22 -14.02 -17.82
C VAL A 145 -0.60 -14.25 -16.56
N LEU A 146 -0.42 -13.35 -15.59
CA LEU A 146 -1.16 -13.41 -14.33
C LEU A 146 -2.66 -13.25 -14.62
N PRO A 147 -3.51 -14.17 -14.15
CA PRO A 147 -4.96 -14.03 -14.28
C PRO A 147 -5.46 -12.72 -13.67
N PRO A 148 -6.59 -12.16 -14.15
CA PRO A 148 -7.09 -10.89 -13.64
C PRO A 148 -7.36 -10.94 -12.13
N LEU A 149 -7.16 -9.82 -11.45
CA LEU A 149 -7.50 -9.66 -10.04
C LEU A 149 -9.00 -9.95 -9.85
N PRO A 150 -9.40 -10.72 -8.82
CA PRO A 150 -10.82 -10.97 -8.54
C PRO A 150 -11.62 -9.67 -8.48
N SER A 151 -12.77 -9.63 -9.15
CA SER A 151 -13.57 -8.41 -9.34
C SER A 151 -13.93 -7.74 -8.01
N HIS A 152 -14.27 -8.53 -6.98
CA HIS A 152 -14.55 -8.02 -5.64
C HIS A 152 -13.32 -7.34 -5.01
N ALA A 153 -12.15 -7.98 -5.07
CA ALA A 153 -10.89 -7.41 -4.58
C ALA A 153 -10.55 -6.09 -5.31
N ARG A 154 -10.71 -6.09 -6.64
CA ARG A 154 -10.50 -4.89 -7.46
C ARG A 154 -11.43 -3.75 -7.06
N ASN A 155 -12.71 -4.03 -6.83
CA ASN A 155 -13.70 -3.03 -6.44
C ASN A 155 -13.38 -2.42 -5.06
N VAL A 156 -12.96 -3.24 -4.09
CA VAL A 156 -12.51 -2.75 -2.78
C VAL A 156 -11.30 -1.83 -2.91
N LEU A 157 -10.31 -2.19 -3.74
CA LEU A 157 -9.15 -1.34 -3.97
C LEU A 157 -9.49 -0.04 -4.71
N LEU A 158 -10.43 -0.07 -5.67
CA LEU A 158 -10.92 1.15 -6.34
C LEU A 158 -11.64 2.09 -5.37
N GLN A 159 -12.46 1.54 -4.47
CA GLN A 159 -13.12 2.32 -3.42
C GLN A 159 -12.09 2.93 -2.46
N HIS A 160 -11.03 2.18 -2.14
CA HIS A 160 -9.94 2.67 -1.32
C HIS A 160 -9.11 3.76 -2.01
N GLU A 161 -8.81 3.62 -3.30
CA GLU A 161 -8.16 4.67 -4.10
C GLU A 161 -8.98 5.96 -4.10
N GLU A 162 -10.29 5.84 -4.30
CA GLU A 162 -11.20 7.00 -4.25
C GLU A 162 -11.25 7.61 -2.85
N HIS A 163 -11.20 6.79 -1.79
CA HIS A 163 -11.08 7.28 -0.43
C HIS A 163 -9.78 8.05 -0.19
N ILE A 164 -8.63 7.51 -0.61
CA ILE A 164 -7.33 8.18 -0.57
C ILE A 164 -7.43 9.53 -1.26
N LYS A 165 -7.90 9.56 -2.52
CA LYS A 165 -8.06 10.81 -3.27
C LYS A 165 -8.90 11.84 -2.52
N ARG A 166 -10.04 11.44 -1.94
CA ARG A 166 -10.91 12.36 -1.17
C ARG A 166 -10.20 12.94 0.05
N VAL A 167 -9.47 12.11 0.80
CA VAL A 167 -8.72 12.56 1.99
C VAL A 167 -7.65 13.57 1.59
N PHE A 168 -6.84 13.25 0.59
CA PHE A 168 -5.75 14.13 0.16
C PHE A 168 -6.25 15.40 -0.55
N THR A 169 -7.36 15.33 -1.28
CA THR A 169 -8.04 16.51 -1.88
C THR A 169 -8.64 17.40 -0.80
N GLY A 170 -9.39 16.83 0.16
CA GLY A 170 -9.96 17.58 1.27
C GLY A 170 -8.90 18.28 2.09
N TYR A 171 -7.74 17.64 2.25
CA TYR A 171 -6.60 18.29 2.86
C TYR A 171 -6.03 19.43 2.02
N ALA A 172 -5.79 19.19 0.72
CA ALA A 172 -5.28 20.20 -0.22
C ALA A 172 -6.07 21.51 -0.08
N LEU A 173 -7.40 21.38 -0.09
CA LEU A 173 -8.34 22.48 0.10
C LEU A 173 -8.18 23.15 1.46
N ALA A 174 -8.22 22.37 2.54
CA ALA A 174 -8.11 22.89 3.90
C ALA A 174 -6.78 23.62 4.16
N TYR A 175 -5.67 23.11 3.61
CA TYR A 175 -4.36 23.75 3.74
C TYR A 175 -4.33 25.11 3.07
N VAL A 176 -4.81 25.17 1.82
CA VAL A 176 -4.80 26.41 1.04
C VAL A 176 -5.69 27.45 1.73
N SER A 177 -6.89 27.07 2.15
CA SER A 177 -7.79 27.99 2.87
C SER A 177 -7.20 28.50 4.19
N GLN A 178 -6.40 27.70 4.90
CA GLN A 178 -5.75 28.14 6.15
C GLN A 178 -4.50 29.01 5.94
N HIS A 179 -3.91 28.97 4.73
CA HIS A 179 -2.66 29.64 4.43
C HIS A 179 -2.80 30.64 3.28
N GLU A 180 -4.02 31.07 2.95
CA GLU A 180 -4.29 31.97 1.83
C GLU A 180 -3.43 33.24 1.89
N ASP A 181 -3.26 33.82 3.08
CA ASP A 181 -2.43 35.02 3.31
C ASP A 181 -0.93 34.79 3.05
N THR A 182 -0.44 33.57 3.26
CA THR A 182 0.99 33.22 3.07
C THR A 182 1.28 32.61 1.70
N LEU A 183 0.30 31.92 1.13
CA LEU A 183 0.34 31.37 -0.22
C LEU A 183 0.07 32.51 -1.21
N ARG A 184 1.15 33.18 -1.63
CA ARG A 184 1.12 34.25 -2.64
C ARG A 184 0.18 33.90 -3.81
N GLU A 185 -0.43 34.93 -4.39
CA GLU A 185 -1.22 34.81 -5.61
C GLU A 185 -0.46 34.04 -6.69
N ASP A 186 -1.07 32.97 -7.21
CA ASP A 186 -0.52 32.15 -8.30
C ASP A 186 -0.80 32.83 -9.66
N THR A 187 -0.44 34.11 -9.74
CA THR A 187 -0.70 35.01 -10.88
C THR A 187 0.56 35.32 -11.66
N LYS A 188 1.69 34.67 -11.32
CA LYS A 188 2.99 34.86 -11.99
C LYS A 188 3.40 33.58 -12.71
N LEU A 189 3.91 33.73 -13.93
CA LEU A 189 4.42 32.59 -14.69
C LEU A 189 5.59 31.92 -13.94
N PRO A 190 5.61 30.58 -13.85
CA PRO A 190 6.55 29.85 -13.00
C PRO A 190 8.02 30.04 -13.42
N PHE A 191 8.29 30.16 -14.73
CA PHE A 191 9.67 30.31 -15.24
C PHE A 191 10.11 31.78 -15.35
N SER A 192 9.28 32.66 -15.93
CA SER A 192 9.65 34.05 -16.20
C SER A 192 9.36 35.01 -15.04
N GLY A 193 8.56 34.59 -14.06
CA GLY A 193 8.13 35.44 -12.94
C GLY A 193 7.20 36.59 -13.34
N LYS A 194 6.82 36.69 -14.62
CA LYS A 194 5.98 37.78 -15.14
C LYS A 194 4.54 37.63 -14.62
N PRO A 195 3.92 38.70 -14.10
CA PRO A 195 2.51 38.68 -13.75
C PRO A 195 1.65 38.51 -15.00
N VAL A 196 0.64 37.66 -14.92
CA VAL A 196 -0.33 37.37 -15.99
C VAL A 196 -1.59 38.19 -15.82
N CYS A 197 -1.98 38.48 -14.58
CA CYS A 197 -3.07 39.39 -14.27
C CYS A 197 -2.52 40.82 -14.13
N GLY A 198 -3.12 41.77 -14.87
CA GLY A 198 -2.89 43.21 -14.71
C GLY A 198 -3.72 43.80 -13.57
N ALA A 199 -3.47 45.06 -13.20
CA ALA A 199 -4.20 45.76 -12.15
C ALA A 199 -5.73 45.69 -12.37
N GLU A 200 -6.48 45.48 -11.27
CA GLU A 200 -7.94 45.45 -11.29
C GLU A 200 -8.49 46.69 -12.01
N LYS A 201 -9.24 46.47 -13.09
CA LYS A 201 -9.87 47.56 -13.82
C LYS A 201 -11.11 48.02 -13.06
N THR A 202 -11.12 49.26 -12.61
CA THR A 202 -12.26 49.90 -11.96
C THR A 202 -13.41 50.03 -12.96
N GLY A 203 -14.48 49.24 -12.77
CA GLY A 203 -15.67 49.21 -13.63
C GLY A 203 -15.89 47.87 -14.32
N LEU A 204 -16.41 46.88 -13.59
CA LEU A 204 -16.78 45.57 -14.14
C LEU A 204 -17.99 45.73 -15.08
N SER A 205 -17.79 45.49 -16.38
CA SER A 205 -18.90 45.46 -17.33
C SER A 205 -19.84 44.27 -17.08
N ALA A 206 -21.07 44.32 -17.60
CA ALA A 206 -22.02 43.20 -17.50
C ALA A 206 -21.43 41.86 -18.01
N PHE A 207 -20.56 41.92 -19.02
CA PHE A 207 -19.83 40.76 -19.53
C PHE A 207 -18.82 40.19 -18.51
N HIS A 208 -18.07 41.03 -17.81
CA HIS A 208 -17.13 40.58 -16.76
C HIS A 208 -17.88 39.92 -15.60
N ASN A 209 -19.02 40.50 -15.18
CA ASN A 209 -19.88 39.87 -14.16
C ASN A 209 -20.42 38.51 -14.62
N GLY A 210 -20.77 38.38 -15.91
CA GLY A 210 -21.15 37.10 -16.50
C GLY A 210 -20.03 36.06 -16.37
N LEU A 211 -18.82 36.41 -16.79
CA LEU A 211 -17.65 35.54 -16.71
C LEU A 211 -17.29 35.16 -15.27
N GLN A 212 -17.34 36.10 -14.33
CA GLN A 212 -17.03 35.84 -12.93
C GLN A 212 -18.03 34.87 -12.28
N ARG A 213 -19.30 34.94 -12.67
CA ARG A 213 -20.33 33.99 -12.19
C ARG A 213 -20.17 32.58 -12.76
N THR A 214 -19.59 32.44 -13.95
CA THR A 214 -19.34 31.14 -14.60
C THR A 214 -17.92 30.64 -14.42
N ALA A 215 -17.06 31.39 -13.74
CA ALA A 215 -15.67 31.05 -13.56
C ALA A 215 -15.52 29.77 -12.74
N VAL A 216 -14.62 28.90 -13.18
CA VAL A 216 -14.24 27.71 -12.41
C VAL A 216 -13.47 28.17 -11.18
N SER A 217 -14.03 27.90 -10.00
CA SER A 217 -13.34 28.16 -8.73
C SER A 217 -12.31 27.05 -8.50
N ALA A 218 -11.04 27.43 -8.49
CA ALA A 218 -9.91 26.56 -8.17
C ALA A 218 -9.17 27.12 -6.95
N VAL A 219 -9.26 26.42 -5.83
CA VAL A 219 -8.58 26.74 -4.57
C VAL A 219 -7.25 25.98 -4.51
N ALA A 220 -7.28 24.66 -4.71
CA ALA A 220 -6.10 23.80 -4.59
C ALA A 220 -5.40 23.56 -5.93
N ARG A 221 -6.13 23.52 -7.04
CA ARG A 221 -5.59 23.40 -8.40
C ARG A 221 -4.98 24.73 -8.84
N SER A 222 -3.92 24.67 -9.63
CA SER A 222 -3.30 25.86 -10.20
C SER A 222 -4.29 26.64 -11.08
N PRO A 223 -4.40 27.97 -10.93
CA PRO A 223 -5.23 28.80 -11.81
C PRO A 223 -4.88 28.65 -13.29
N PHE A 224 -3.61 28.36 -13.61
CA PHE A 224 -3.18 28.07 -14.99
C PHE A 224 -3.84 26.83 -15.57
N VAL A 225 -3.92 25.75 -14.78
CA VAL A 225 -4.60 24.52 -15.21
C VAL A 225 -6.13 24.74 -15.24
N ALA A 226 -6.66 25.55 -14.33
CA ALA A 226 -8.07 25.88 -14.30
C ALA A 226 -8.57 26.62 -15.54
N THR A 227 -7.69 27.29 -16.30
CA THR A 227 -8.04 27.89 -17.60
C THR A 227 -8.55 26.87 -18.63
N SER A 228 -8.19 25.59 -18.48
CA SER A 228 -8.70 24.48 -19.31
C SER A 228 -10.06 23.94 -18.83
N GLY A 229 -10.70 24.58 -17.85
CA GLY A 229 -12.01 24.18 -17.32
C GLY A 229 -11.97 23.18 -16.15
N HIS A 230 -10.79 22.91 -15.59
CA HIS A 230 -10.64 21.99 -14.47
C HIS A 230 -10.70 22.71 -13.11
N GLY A 231 -11.63 22.30 -12.23
CA GLY A 231 -11.69 22.77 -10.83
C GLY A 231 -10.93 21.84 -9.87
N ASP A 232 -11.23 21.92 -8.56
CA ASP A 232 -10.60 21.08 -7.53
C ASP A 232 -11.10 19.62 -7.48
N SER A 233 -11.64 19.12 -8.59
CA SER A 233 -11.97 17.70 -8.76
C SER A 233 -10.80 17.02 -9.45
N PHE A 234 -10.14 16.09 -8.77
CA PHE A 234 -8.98 15.36 -9.29
C PHE A 234 -9.36 13.91 -9.62
N GLY A 235 -9.03 13.46 -10.83
CA GLY A 235 -9.24 12.11 -11.32
C GLY A 235 -8.27 11.08 -10.73
N SER A 236 -7.05 11.50 -10.37
CA SER A 236 -6.03 10.64 -9.75
C SER A 236 -5.12 11.38 -8.78
N VAL A 237 -4.39 10.62 -7.95
CA VAL A 237 -3.34 11.16 -7.07
C VAL A 237 -2.23 11.86 -7.87
N SER A 238 -1.86 11.29 -9.02
CA SER A 238 -0.87 11.92 -9.92
C SER A 238 -1.35 13.26 -10.46
N GLU A 239 -2.63 13.35 -10.85
CA GLU A 239 -3.24 14.62 -11.27
C GLU A 239 -3.26 15.64 -10.12
N LEU A 240 -3.65 15.22 -8.91
CA LEU A 240 -3.60 16.07 -7.73
C LEU A 240 -2.18 16.63 -7.52
N ALA A 241 -1.16 15.78 -7.57
CA ALA A 241 0.21 16.19 -7.33
C ALA A 241 0.77 17.11 -8.43
N SER A 242 0.47 16.82 -9.70
CA SER A 242 1.01 17.55 -10.86
C SER A 242 0.27 18.85 -11.19
N THR A 243 -1.01 18.97 -10.84
CA THR A 243 -1.85 20.13 -11.17
C THR A 243 -2.14 21.05 -10.00
N SER A 244 -1.61 20.76 -8.81
CA SER A 244 -1.73 21.62 -7.63
C SER A 244 -1.10 22.99 -7.85
N ARG A 245 -1.67 24.01 -7.19
CA ARG A 245 -1.18 25.39 -7.25
C ARG A 245 0.19 25.55 -6.63
N ARG A 246 0.88 26.64 -6.97
CA ARG A 246 2.15 26.99 -6.35
C ARG A 246 2.02 27.14 -4.82
N GLY A 247 3.00 26.61 -4.09
CA GLY A 247 3.03 26.62 -2.62
C GLY A 247 2.31 25.42 -1.99
N LEU A 248 1.60 24.63 -2.78
CA LEU A 248 1.11 23.31 -2.39
C LEU A 248 1.95 22.26 -3.13
N HIS A 249 2.79 21.55 -2.38
CA HIS A 249 3.69 20.55 -2.94
C HIS A 249 3.32 19.16 -2.41
N PHE A 250 2.80 18.32 -3.30
CA PHE A 250 2.59 16.90 -3.03
C PHE A 250 3.74 16.08 -3.58
N ASN A 251 4.22 15.14 -2.78
CA ASN A 251 5.03 14.04 -3.30
C ASN A 251 4.07 12.89 -3.62
N GLU A 252 3.84 12.62 -4.91
CA GLU A 252 2.98 11.53 -5.37
C GLU A 252 3.39 10.19 -4.74
N TYR A 253 4.70 9.92 -4.65
CA TYR A 253 5.23 8.67 -4.10
C TYR A 253 5.02 8.53 -2.58
N ALA A 254 4.71 9.62 -1.89
CA ALA A 254 4.41 9.61 -0.47
C ALA A 254 2.91 9.38 -0.19
N ILE A 255 2.08 9.35 -1.23
CA ILE A 255 0.65 9.03 -1.12
C ILE A 255 0.50 7.55 -1.48
N PRO A 256 -0.12 6.72 -0.62
CA PRO A 256 -0.19 5.28 -0.82
C PRO A 256 -1.24 4.87 -1.86
N SER A 257 -1.12 5.38 -3.09
CA SER A 257 -2.03 5.05 -4.19
C SER A 257 -1.96 3.55 -4.52
N VAL A 258 -3.14 2.95 -4.62
CA VAL A 258 -3.35 1.55 -4.98
C VAL A 258 -3.73 1.40 -6.45
N ARG A 259 -3.75 2.49 -7.23
CA ARG A 259 -4.10 2.51 -8.67
C ARG A 259 -3.37 1.41 -9.45
N ARG A 260 -2.07 1.26 -9.17
CA ARG A 260 -1.20 0.24 -9.78
C ARG A 260 -1.73 -1.19 -9.68
N PHE A 261 -2.56 -1.52 -8.69
CA PHE A 261 -3.12 -2.88 -8.49
C PHE A 261 -4.48 -3.06 -9.17
N THR A 262 -5.14 -1.95 -9.53
CA THR A 262 -6.51 -1.94 -10.06
C THR A 262 -6.60 -1.72 -11.56
N ALA A 263 -5.52 -1.24 -12.15
CA ALA A 263 -5.46 -0.95 -13.56
C ALA A 263 -5.41 -2.23 -14.38
N VAL A 264 -6.00 -2.13 -15.57
CA VAL A 264 -6.26 -3.27 -16.45
C VAL A 264 -5.34 -3.12 -17.66
N PRO A 265 -4.48 -4.12 -17.94
CA PRO A 265 -3.61 -4.08 -19.11
C PRO A 265 -4.42 -3.79 -20.38
N GLY A 266 -4.03 -2.74 -21.10
CA GLY A 266 -4.67 -2.31 -22.35
C GLY A 266 -5.90 -1.41 -22.23
N ALA A 267 -6.48 -1.20 -21.04
CA ALA A 267 -7.56 -0.22 -20.84
C ALA A 267 -7.03 1.16 -20.43
N ASP A 268 -6.03 1.17 -19.55
CA ASP A 268 -5.23 2.35 -19.23
C ASP A 268 -3.97 2.29 -20.11
N ASN A 269 -3.79 3.27 -21.01
CA ASN A 269 -2.83 3.28 -22.13
C ASN A 269 -1.35 2.96 -21.79
N ASP A 270 -1.01 2.85 -20.51
CA ASP A 270 0.35 2.71 -19.98
C ASP A 270 0.66 1.34 -19.34
N GLU A 271 -0.34 0.47 -19.09
CA GLU A 271 -0.07 -0.71 -18.25
C GLU A 271 0.20 -2.01 -19.01
N PHE A 272 1.33 -2.62 -18.67
CA PHE A 272 1.83 -3.90 -19.17
C PHE A 272 1.14 -5.07 -18.47
N ALA A 273 1.02 -6.22 -19.15
CA ALA A 273 0.53 -7.45 -18.52
C ALA A 273 1.47 -7.89 -17.37
N LEU A 274 0.89 -8.45 -16.30
CA LEU A 274 1.67 -8.98 -15.18
C LEU A 274 2.13 -10.41 -15.48
N ASN A 275 3.35 -10.72 -15.03
CA ASN A 275 3.96 -12.04 -15.10
C ASN A 275 3.41 -12.93 -13.96
N ALA A 276 3.00 -14.16 -14.28
CA ALA A 276 2.47 -15.11 -13.31
C ALA A 276 3.52 -16.03 -12.69
N TYR A 277 4.83 -15.70 -12.79
CA TYR A 277 5.92 -16.57 -12.31
C TYR A 277 5.74 -17.16 -10.90
N LEU A 278 5.13 -16.43 -9.95
CA LEU A 278 4.84 -16.95 -8.59
C LEU A 278 3.74 -18.03 -8.61
N LEU A 279 2.69 -17.79 -9.38
CA LEU A 279 1.60 -18.75 -9.59
C LEU A 279 2.09 -19.97 -10.37
N ASP A 280 2.90 -19.77 -11.40
CA ASP A 280 3.49 -20.83 -12.22
C ASP A 280 4.45 -21.69 -11.39
N PHE A 281 5.30 -21.04 -10.59
CA PHE A 281 6.19 -21.70 -9.65
C PHE A 281 5.41 -22.53 -8.63
N TYR A 282 4.39 -21.96 -8.01
CA TYR A 282 3.57 -22.70 -7.07
C TYR A 282 2.83 -23.87 -7.72
N THR A 283 2.40 -23.75 -8.98
CA THR A 283 1.67 -24.83 -9.66
C THR A 283 2.60 -25.99 -10.05
N HIS A 284 3.79 -25.69 -10.56
CA HIS A 284 4.65 -26.71 -11.19
C HIS A 284 5.98 -26.99 -10.45
N GLY A 285 6.52 -26.02 -9.72
CA GLY A 285 7.82 -26.13 -9.03
C GLY A 285 9.03 -26.20 -9.96
N GLN A 286 8.88 -25.84 -11.25
CA GLN A 286 9.92 -26.05 -12.27
C GLN A 286 10.68 -24.76 -12.61
N THR A 287 11.96 -24.69 -12.25
CA THR A 287 12.84 -23.54 -12.55
C THR A 287 13.08 -23.32 -14.04
N ALA A 288 13.23 -24.41 -14.81
CA ALA A 288 13.41 -24.34 -16.26
C ALA A 288 12.21 -23.66 -16.96
N ALA A 289 11.00 -23.92 -16.47
CA ALA A 289 9.78 -23.29 -16.96
C ALA A 289 9.73 -21.80 -16.62
N LEU A 290 10.14 -21.41 -15.40
CA LEU A 290 10.23 -19.99 -15.02
C LEU A 290 11.23 -19.22 -15.90
N LYS A 291 12.35 -19.84 -16.24
CA LYS A 291 13.34 -19.25 -17.13
C LYS A 291 12.83 -19.11 -18.56
N ALA A 292 12.31 -20.20 -19.14
CA ALA A 292 11.95 -20.25 -20.54
C ALA A 292 10.63 -19.53 -20.85
N ALA A 293 9.60 -19.74 -20.02
CA ALA A 293 8.25 -19.25 -20.25
C ALA A 293 7.93 -17.95 -19.50
N ASN A 294 8.47 -17.75 -18.29
CA ASN A 294 8.23 -16.52 -17.52
C ASN A 294 9.37 -15.50 -17.65
N GLY A 295 10.47 -15.83 -18.34
CA GLY A 295 11.59 -14.91 -18.56
C GLY A 295 12.33 -14.49 -17.29
N ILE A 296 12.26 -15.28 -16.22
CA ILE A 296 13.02 -15.02 -14.99
C ILE A 296 14.47 -15.42 -15.20
N ARG A 297 15.41 -14.49 -14.96
CA ARG A 297 16.84 -14.76 -15.10
C ARG A 297 17.31 -15.67 -13.98
N ASP A 298 18.21 -16.61 -14.29
CA ASP A 298 18.77 -17.56 -13.30
C ASP A 298 19.34 -16.84 -12.08
N ALA A 299 20.08 -15.75 -12.31
CA ALA A 299 20.71 -14.95 -11.26
C ALA A 299 19.70 -14.24 -10.33
N GLU A 300 18.45 -14.04 -10.76
CA GLU A 300 17.40 -13.39 -9.97
C GLU A 300 16.42 -14.39 -9.34
N MET A 301 16.39 -15.62 -9.84
CA MET A 301 15.34 -16.59 -9.53
C MET A 301 15.26 -16.90 -8.04
N TRP A 302 16.40 -17.11 -7.38
CA TRP A 302 16.44 -17.34 -5.95
C TRP A 302 15.89 -16.13 -5.17
N TYR A 303 16.36 -14.91 -5.48
CA TYR A 303 15.95 -13.69 -4.79
C TYR A 303 14.44 -13.43 -4.88
N VAL A 304 13.85 -13.54 -6.08
CA VAL A 304 12.41 -13.25 -6.25
C VAL A 304 11.52 -14.28 -5.54
N LEU A 305 11.94 -15.55 -5.48
CA LEU A 305 11.19 -16.60 -4.79
C LEU A 305 11.41 -16.53 -3.27
N GLN A 306 12.62 -16.21 -2.82
CA GLN A 306 12.92 -16.00 -1.41
C GLN A 306 12.16 -14.78 -0.86
N GLU A 307 12.18 -13.65 -1.56
CA GLU A 307 11.47 -12.44 -1.16
C GLU A 307 9.96 -12.71 -0.98
N PHE A 308 9.37 -13.47 -1.90
CA PHE A 308 7.97 -13.86 -1.79
C PHE A 308 7.72 -14.87 -0.65
N THR A 309 8.64 -15.81 -0.42
CA THR A 309 8.58 -16.74 0.72
C THR A 309 8.58 -15.98 2.05
N LEU A 310 9.51 -15.03 2.22
CA LEU A 310 9.58 -14.15 3.39
C LEU A 310 8.30 -13.31 3.55
N THR A 311 7.73 -12.84 2.44
CA THR A 311 6.45 -12.13 2.45
C THR A 311 5.32 -13.02 2.99
N LEU A 312 5.20 -14.26 2.49
CA LEU A 312 4.20 -15.23 2.96
C LEU A 312 4.37 -15.57 4.45
N GLN A 313 5.60 -15.80 4.90
CA GLN A 313 5.92 -16.05 6.31
C GLN A 313 5.58 -14.84 7.18
N THR A 314 5.86 -13.63 6.72
CA THR A 314 5.53 -12.40 7.45
C THR A 314 4.01 -12.21 7.59
N ILE A 315 3.25 -12.46 6.51
CA ILE A 315 1.78 -12.42 6.57
C ILE A 315 1.27 -13.49 7.54
N ARG A 316 1.80 -14.73 7.47
CA ARG A 316 1.44 -15.83 8.36
C ARG A 316 1.68 -15.47 9.82
N ALA A 317 2.90 -15.03 10.16
CA ALA A 317 3.26 -14.65 11.52
C ALA A 317 2.37 -13.51 12.05
N GLY A 318 2.11 -12.50 11.22
CA GLY A 318 1.24 -11.39 11.59
C GLY A 318 -0.22 -11.83 11.82
N LEU A 319 -0.76 -12.78 11.05
CA LEU A 319 -2.10 -13.34 11.30
C LEU A 319 -2.12 -14.21 12.56
N VAL A 320 -1.09 -15.02 12.83
CA VAL A 320 -1.00 -15.80 14.07
C VAL A 320 -0.99 -14.88 15.29
N GLN A 321 -0.19 -13.81 15.27
CA GLN A 321 -0.14 -12.83 16.34
C GLN A 321 -1.51 -12.17 16.56
N LEU A 322 -2.23 -11.84 15.49
CA LEU A 322 -3.58 -11.29 15.56
C LEU A 322 -4.57 -12.21 16.28
N LEU A 323 -4.52 -13.50 15.97
CA LEU A 323 -5.40 -14.49 16.61
C LEU A 323 -5.04 -14.72 18.08
N GLN A 324 -3.75 -14.69 18.43
CA GLN A 324 -3.30 -14.78 19.82
C GLN A 324 -3.75 -13.58 20.65
N ILE A 325 -3.73 -12.36 20.08
CA ILE A 325 -4.25 -11.16 20.74
C ILE A 325 -5.76 -11.27 20.96
N ALA A 326 -6.50 -11.78 19.97
CA ALA A 326 -7.95 -11.99 20.11
C ALA A 326 -8.28 -12.98 21.25
N ASP A 327 -7.55 -14.07 21.35
CA ASP A 327 -7.72 -15.07 22.43
C ASP A 327 -7.46 -14.47 23.83
N ARG A 328 -6.37 -13.68 23.97
CA ARG A 328 -6.03 -12.98 25.23
C ARG A 328 -7.07 -11.91 25.61
N ALA A 329 -7.66 -11.23 24.63
CA ALA A 329 -8.69 -10.23 24.87
C ALA A 329 -9.98 -10.86 25.43
N GLU A 330 -10.33 -12.07 24.98
CA GLU A 330 -11.48 -12.80 25.52
C GLU A 330 -11.19 -13.37 26.92
N SER A 331 -9.97 -13.88 27.18
CA SER A 331 -9.60 -14.38 28.52
C SER A 331 -9.44 -13.28 29.57
N SER A 332 -9.02 -12.07 29.19
CA SER A 332 -8.90 -10.93 30.10
C SER A 332 -10.24 -10.29 30.47
N CYS A 333 -11.33 -10.66 29.80
CA CYS A 333 -12.69 -10.35 30.24
C CYS A 333 -13.17 -11.26 31.39
N SER A 334 -12.42 -12.31 31.76
CA SER A 334 -12.68 -13.14 32.95
C SER A 334 -11.76 -12.90 34.14
N ASP A 335 -10.59 -12.26 33.97
CA ASP A 335 -9.69 -11.92 35.08
C ASP A 335 -9.10 -10.52 34.92
N GLY A 336 -9.37 -9.66 35.89
CA GLY A 336 -8.87 -8.29 35.96
C GLY A 336 -7.40 -8.24 36.37
N ALA A 337 -6.49 -8.27 35.38
CA ALA A 337 -5.12 -7.78 35.54
C ALA A 337 -4.56 -7.36 34.17
N SER A 338 -4.29 -6.06 34.03
CA SER A 338 -3.64 -5.48 32.85
C SER A 338 -2.13 -5.63 32.94
N ASP A 339 -1.56 -6.53 32.14
CA ASP A 339 -0.17 -6.42 31.67
C ASP A 339 -0.22 -6.38 30.14
N THR A 340 -0.22 -5.16 29.59
CA THR A 340 0.00 -4.94 28.16
C THR A 340 1.49 -5.12 27.87
N ASP A 341 1.93 -6.38 27.80
CA ASP A 341 3.16 -6.72 27.09
C ASP A 341 2.95 -6.33 25.61
N SER A 342 3.69 -5.32 25.18
CA SER A 342 3.59 -4.74 23.85
C SER A 342 3.79 -5.78 22.76
N GLY A 343 4.43 -6.95 23.01
CA GLY A 343 4.49 -8.10 22.09
C GLY A 343 5.11 -7.85 20.71
N TYR A 344 5.42 -6.59 20.39
CA TYR A 344 6.07 -6.12 19.18
C TYR A 344 7.58 -6.26 19.37
N GLY A 345 8.04 -7.51 19.48
CA GLY A 345 9.44 -7.82 19.22
C GLY A 345 9.75 -7.43 17.78
N THR A 346 10.62 -6.44 17.59
CA THR A 346 11.21 -6.13 16.29
C THR A 346 11.97 -7.36 15.81
N ILE A 347 11.38 -8.13 14.89
CA ILE A 347 12.17 -8.97 13.99
C ILE A 347 12.91 -7.98 13.08
N ASP A 348 14.18 -7.77 13.35
CA ASP A 348 15.06 -6.99 12.48
C ASP A 348 15.21 -7.76 11.15
N PRO A 349 14.83 -7.18 10.00
CA PRO A 349 15.03 -7.82 8.71
C PRO A 349 16.50 -8.15 8.40
N ALA A 350 17.46 -7.47 9.05
CA ALA A 350 18.89 -7.74 8.92
C ALA A 350 19.39 -8.91 9.79
N GLU A 351 18.62 -9.33 10.81
CA GLU A 351 18.93 -10.49 11.66
C GLU A 351 18.30 -11.79 11.11
N ALA A 352 17.46 -11.69 10.08
CA ALA A 352 16.90 -12.84 9.36
C ALA A 352 17.94 -13.66 8.58
N ASP A 353 19.21 -13.21 8.55
CA ASP A 353 20.34 -13.86 7.90
C ASP A 353 21.20 -14.71 8.86
N SER A 354 20.75 -14.93 10.10
CA SER A 354 21.37 -15.89 11.02
C SER A 354 20.48 -17.12 11.24
N ASP A 355 20.98 -18.26 10.76
CA ASP A 355 20.51 -19.63 10.98
C ASP A 355 19.14 -20.02 10.40
N ALA A 356 19.10 -20.22 9.07
CA ALA A 356 18.03 -20.91 8.35
C ALA A 356 17.90 -22.43 8.67
N ASP A 357 18.69 -22.95 9.61
CA ASP A 357 18.75 -24.39 9.97
C ASP A 357 17.96 -24.77 11.22
N SER A 358 17.21 -23.85 11.83
CA SER A 358 16.24 -24.23 12.86
C SER A 358 14.88 -24.54 12.21
N PRO A 359 14.35 -25.77 12.28
CA PRO A 359 12.99 -26.02 11.86
C PRO A 359 12.07 -25.19 12.78
N ASP A 360 11.33 -24.25 12.19
CA ASP A 360 10.25 -23.47 12.83
C ASP A 360 9.14 -24.43 13.28
N THR A 361 9.42 -25.15 14.37
CA THR A 361 8.61 -26.18 14.99
C THR A 361 7.47 -25.58 15.83
N GLY A 362 7.41 -24.25 15.92
CA GLY A 362 6.36 -23.52 16.64
C GLY A 362 5.03 -23.42 15.89
N ALA A 363 5.03 -23.50 14.56
CA ALA A 363 3.83 -23.28 13.75
C ALA A 363 3.04 -24.55 13.41
N GLU A 364 3.69 -25.72 13.33
CA GLU A 364 3.00 -27.00 13.06
C GLU A 364 2.11 -27.46 14.24
N SER A 365 2.23 -26.82 15.41
CA SER A 365 1.46 -27.14 16.62
C SER A 365 0.58 -26.00 17.13
N PHE A 366 0.36 -24.93 16.35
CA PHE A 366 -0.56 -23.86 16.74
C PHE A 366 -2.01 -24.39 16.72
N LYS A 367 -2.54 -24.76 17.89
CA LYS A 367 -3.92 -25.21 18.05
C LYS A 367 -4.87 -24.02 17.99
N ARG A 368 -6.04 -24.22 17.39
CA ARG A 368 -7.09 -23.21 17.29
C ARG A 368 -7.42 -22.64 18.69
N PRO A 369 -7.22 -21.33 18.91
CA PRO A 369 -7.63 -20.69 20.15
C PRO A 369 -9.16 -20.65 20.29
N MET A 370 -9.68 -20.64 21.52
CA MET A 370 -11.12 -20.85 21.77
C MET A 370 -11.98 -19.67 21.30
N GLY A 371 -11.42 -18.46 21.23
CA GLY A 371 -12.12 -17.24 20.78
C GLY A 371 -12.10 -16.96 19.26
N VAL A 372 -11.47 -17.82 18.46
CA VAL A 372 -11.27 -17.55 17.02
C VAL A 372 -12.46 -18.07 16.19
N THR A 373 -13.03 -17.21 15.35
CA THR A 373 -14.13 -17.57 14.45
C THR A 373 -13.72 -18.63 13.42
N ASP A 374 -14.67 -19.45 12.95
CA ASP A 374 -14.40 -20.45 11.90
C ASP A 374 -13.80 -19.82 10.63
N GLN A 375 -14.26 -18.60 10.30
CA GLN A 375 -13.81 -17.88 9.13
C GLN A 375 -12.37 -17.40 9.26
N ASP A 376 -11.98 -16.85 10.41
CA ASP A 376 -10.62 -16.41 10.67
C ASP A 376 -9.64 -17.59 10.73
N TRP A 377 -10.08 -18.71 11.31
CA TRP A 377 -9.30 -19.93 11.34
C TRP A 377 -9.06 -20.50 9.93
N LYS A 378 -10.10 -20.53 9.10
CA LYS A 378 -9.99 -20.99 7.70
C LYS A 378 -9.02 -20.14 6.88
N VAL A 379 -8.97 -18.82 7.12
CA VAL A 379 -7.96 -17.95 6.48
C VAL A 379 -6.55 -18.38 6.86
N LEU A 380 -6.30 -18.63 8.15
CA LEU A 380 -4.98 -19.09 8.60
C LEU A 380 -4.63 -20.47 8.01
N GLU A 381 -5.56 -21.41 7.97
CA GLU A 381 -5.34 -22.74 7.39
C GLU A 381 -4.93 -22.67 5.92
N VAL A 382 -5.68 -21.91 5.11
CA VAL A 382 -5.38 -21.75 3.67
C VAL A 382 -4.04 -21.05 3.49
N LEU A 383 -3.77 -19.97 4.25
CA LEU A 383 -2.50 -19.27 4.15
C LEU A 383 -1.34 -20.16 4.57
N ASN A 384 -1.47 -20.90 5.67
CA ASN A 384 -0.43 -21.80 6.15
C ASN A 384 -0.15 -22.91 5.11
N ALA A 385 -1.20 -23.48 4.51
CA ALA A 385 -1.03 -24.45 3.43
C ALA A 385 -0.29 -23.87 2.22
N VAL A 386 -0.64 -22.66 1.78
CA VAL A 386 0.07 -21.97 0.68
C VAL A 386 1.54 -21.72 1.06
N THR A 387 1.80 -21.18 2.25
CA THR A 387 3.16 -20.86 2.73
C THR A 387 4.03 -22.11 2.81
N THR A 388 3.54 -23.18 3.45
CA THR A 388 4.31 -24.42 3.62
C THR A 388 4.55 -25.12 2.29
N GLU A 389 3.56 -25.17 1.39
CA GLU A 389 3.72 -25.79 0.08
C GLU A 389 4.71 -25.00 -0.80
N PHE A 390 4.62 -23.66 -0.79
CA PHE A 390 5.54 -22.79 -1.52
C PHE A 390 6.97 -22.94 -0.99
N GLU A 391 7.14 -22.93 0.33
CA GLU A 391 8.43 -23.07 1.00
C GLU A 391 9.05 -24.44 0.75
N THR A 392 8.25 -25.52 0.80
CA THR A 392 8.73 -26.88 0.50
C THR A 392 9.25 -26.97 -0.93
N LYS A 393 8.52 -26.41 -1.89
CA LYS A 393 8.95 -26.36 -3.30
C LYS A 393 10.20 -25.50 -3.47
N PHE A 394 10.30 -24.38 -2.76
CA PHE A 394 11.47 -23.51 -2.78
C PHE A 394 12.69 -24.24 -2.23
N ARG A 395 12.61 -24.81 -1.03
CA ARG A 395 13.71 -25.58 -0.42
C ARG A 395 14.14 -26.76 -1.30
N ALA A 396 13.21 -27.48 -1.92
CA ALA A 396 13.52 -28.62 -2.78
C ALA A 396 14.35 -28.28 -4.05
N ILE A 397 14.39 -27.02 -4.47
CA ILE A 397 15.22 -26.59 -5.61
C ILE A 397 16.68 -26.36 -5.21
N TRP A 398 16.93 -25.99 -3.96
CA TRP A 398 18.24 -25.58 -3.46
C TRP A 398 18.79 -26.48 -2.33
N ALA A 399 18.09 -27.57 -2.01
CA ALA A 399 18.61 -28.70 -1.24
C ALA A 399 19.43 -29.62 -2.14
#